data_AF-A0AAX0B2E2-F1
#
_entry.id   AF-A0AAX0B2E2-F1
#
_cell.length_a   1.000
_cell.length_b   1.000
_cell.length_c   1.000
_cell.angle_alpha   90.00
_cell.angle_beta   90.00
_cell.angle_gamma   90.00
#
_symmetry.space_group_name_H-M   'P 1'
#
loop_
_entity.id
_entity.type
_entity.pdbx_description
1 polymer ?
#
loop_
_entity_poly.entity_id
_entity_poly.type
_entity_poly.pdbx_seq_one_letter_code
_entity_poly.pdbx_strand_id
1 'polypeptide(L)' 'MNQDTIRNDLKKYLEDNGIKNKFIAKQIGLSESMISYFLNGKKRLSSNSLNLIYNIIYN' A
#
# COMPACT_ATOMS: atom_id res chain seq x y z
N MET A 1 13.33 5.11 1.42
CA MET A 1 12.41 4.48 0.46
C MET A 1 11.51 5.56 -0.15
N ASN A 2 11.39 5.59 -1.47
CA ASN A 2 10.55 6.58 -2.15
C ASN A 2 9.07 6.18 -2.04
N GLN A 3 8.26 7.00 -1.36
CA GLN A 3 6.84 6.69 -1.14
C GLN A 3 6.03 6.70 -2.44
N ASP A 4 6.43 7.51 -3.42
CA ASP A 4 5.70 7.64 -4.67
C ASP A 4 5.90 6.40 -5.55
N THR A 5 7.12 5.83 -5.53
CA THR A 5 7.42 4.53 -6.13
C THR A 5 6.58 3.43 -5.49
N ILE A 6 6.64 3.28 -4.16
CA ILE A 6 5.86 2.27 -3.42
C ILE A 6 4.35 2.40 -3.69
N ARG A 7 3.85 3.63 -3.81
CA ARG A 7 2.44 3.87 -4.12
C ARG A 7 2.07 3.33 -5.50
N ASN A 8 2.89 3.62 -6.51
CA ASN A 8 2.63 3.17 -7.88
C ASN A 8 2.75 1.66 -8.00
N ASP A 9 3.76 1.07 -7.35
CA ASP A 9 3.95 -0.38 -7.31
C ASP A 9 2.77 -1.07 -6.62
N LEU A 10 2.29 -0.50 -5.51
CA LEU A 10 1.12 -1.03 -4.82
C LEU A 10 -0.14 -0.97 -5.69
N LYS A 11 -0.36 0.14 -6.42
CA LYS A 11 -1.50 0.23 -7.35
C LYS A 11 -1.46 -0.88 -8.39
N LYS A 12 -0.29 -1.07 -9.01
CA LYS A 12 -0.08 -2.10 -10.01
C LYS A 12 -0.28 -3.50 -9.44
N TYR A 13 0.32 -3.79 -8.28
CA TYR A 13 0.15 -5.07 -7.60
C TYR A 13 -1.32 -5.39 -7.31
N LEU A 14 -2.11 -4.40 -6.87
CA LEU A 14 -3.54 -4.58 -6.61
C LEU A 14 -4.32 -4.88 -7.89
N GLU A 15 -4.02 -4.18 -8.98
CA GLU A 15 -4.66 -4.38 -10.29
C GLU A 15 -4.31 -5.73 -10.90
N ASP A 16 -3.01 -6.05 -10.98
CA ASP A 16 -2.49 -7.28 -11.60
C ASP A 16 -3.00 -8.55 -10.90
N ASN A 17 -3.27 -8.47 -9.59
CA ASN A 17 -3.73 -9.59 -8.78
C ASN A 17 -5.22 -9.55 -8.43
N GLY A 18 -5.97 -8.53 -8.87
CA GLY A 18 -7.38 -8.36 -8.51
C GLY A 18 -7.62 -8.20 -7.00
N ILE A 19 -6.64 -7.67 -6.27
CA ILE A 19 -6.66 -7.54 -4.81
C ILE A 19 -7.34 -6.22 -4.42
N LYS A 20 -8.20 -6.27 -3.40
CA LYS A 20 -8.86 -5.08 -2.85
C LYS A 20 -8.02 -4.39 -1.78
N ASN A 21 -8.13 -3.08 -1.64
CA ASN A 21 -7.47 -2.28 -0.60
C ASN A 21 -7.64 -2.87 0.82
N LYS A 22 -8.84 -3.38 1.13
CA LYS A 22 -9.14 -4.07 2.40
C LYS A 22 -8.15 -5.19 2.75
N PHE A 23 -7.64 -5.92 1.76
CA PHE A 23 -6.68 -6.99 2.00
C PHE A 23 -5.36 -6.44 2.53
N ILE A 24 -4.78 -5.45 1.85
CA ILE A 24 -3.54 -4.79 2.27
C ILE A 24 -3.72 -4.14 3.64
N ALA A 25 -4.83 -3.43 3.83
CA ALA A 25 -5.18 -2.80 5.10
C ALA A 25 -5.14 -3.79 6.27
N LYS A 26 -5.76 -4.97 6.10
CA LYS A 26 -5.75 -6.05 7.10
C LYS A 26 -4.35 -6.61 7.34
N GLN A 27 -3.56 -6.82 6.29
CA GLN A 27 -2.21 -7.38 6.40
C GLN A 27 -1.26 -6.48 7.18
N ILE A 28 -1.39 -5.16 7.04
CA ILE A 28 -0.47 -4.19 7.65
C ILE A 28 -1.06 -3.44 8.85
N GLY A 29 -2.25 -3.85 9.31
CA GLY A 29 -2.89 -3.28 10.50
C GLY A 29 -3.35 -1.83 10.34
N LEU A 30 -3.71 -1.40 9.13
CA LEU A 30 -4.24 -0.06 8.85
C LEU A 30 -5.72 -0.12 8.46
N SER A 31 -6.39 1.04 8.52
CA SER A 31 -7.74 1.15 7.96
C SER A 31 -7.69 1.17 6.43
N GLU A 32 -8.75 0.66 5.80
CA GLU A 32 -8.91 0.74 4.34
C GLU A 32 -8.89 2.19 3.83
N SER A 33 -9.43 3.13 4.62
CA SER A 33 -9.38 4.56 4.31
C SER A 33 -7.95 5.11 4.29
N MET A 34 -7.06 4.66 5.18
CA MET A 34 -5.66 5.07 5.16
C MET A 34 -4.93 4.58 3.90
N ILE A 35 -5.19 3.33 3.48
CA ILE A 35 -4.64 2.79 2.22
C ILE A 35 -5.16 3.60 1.03
N SER A 36 -6.46 3.86 0.97
CA SER A 36 -7.06 4.67 -0.09
C SER A 36 -6.47 6.09 -0.14
N TYR A 37 -6.30 6.76 0.99
CA TYR A 37 -5.65 8.08 1.02
C TYR A 37 -4.18 8.04 0.61
N PHE A 38 -3.46 6.99 0.99
CA PHE A 38 -2.09 6.79 0.52
C PHE A 38 -2.04 6.61 -0.99
N LEU A 39 -2.87 5.72 -1.57
CA LEU A 39 -2.93 5.47 -3.02
C LEU A 39 -3.35 6.71 -3.82
N ASN A 40 -4.17 7.58 -3.24
CA ASN A 40 -4.57 8.84 -3.85
C ASN A 40 -3.60 10.00 -3.59
N GLY A 41 -2.44 9.76 -2.97
CA GLY A 41 -1.44 10.79 -2.67
C GLY A 41 -1.86 11.79 -1.58
N LYS A 42 -2.99 11.55 -0.90
CA LYS A 42 -3.55 12.43 0.13
C LYS A 42 -2.91 12.23 1.51
N LYS A 43 -2.18 11.12 1.71
CA LYS A 43 -1.52 10.79 2.98
C LYS A 43 -0.17 10.13 2.74
N ARG A 44 0.80 10.44 3.60
CA ARG A 44 2.07 9.71 3.70
C ARG A 44 1.98 8.64 4.78
N LEU A 45 2.67 7.52 4.57
CA LEU A 45 2.74 6.43 5.54
C LEU A 45 4.08 6.47 6.30
N SER A 46 4.10 5.82 7.46
CA SER A 46 5.33 5.64 8.24
C SER A 46 6.27 4.68 7.51
N SER A 47 7.57 4.77 7.81
CA SER A 47 8.57 3.85 7.25
C SER A 47 8.24 2.38 7.52
N ASN A 48 7.68 2.07 8.70
CA ASN A 48 7.27 0.71 9.05
C ASN A 48 6.15 0.21 8.13
N SER A 49 5.09 1.01 7.93
CA SER A 49 3.99 0.63 7.04
C SER A 49 4.44 0.49 5.58
N LEU A 50 5.36 1.35 5.13
CA LEU A 50 5.92 1.24 3.78
C LEU A 50 6.76 -0.03 3.62
N ASN A 51 7.53 -0.44 4.63
CA ASN A 51 8.30 -1.69 4.58
C ASN A 51 7.38 -2.91 4.50
N LEU A 52 6.27 -2.90 5.24
CA LEU A 52 5.27 -3.97 5.17
C LEU A 52 4.65 -4.05 3.76
N ILE A 53 4.30 -2.91 3.17
CA ILE A 53 3.80 -2.85 1.79
C ILE A 53 4.84 -3.37 0.80
N TYR A 54 6.09 -2.92 0.93
CA TYR A 54 7.20 -3.38 0.09
C TYR A 54 7.33 -4.91 0.13
N ASN A 55 7.31 -5.50 1.34
CA ASN A 55 7.42 -6.94 1.50
C ASN A 55 6.26 -7.70 0.84
N ILE A 56 5.05 -7.14 0.82
CA ILE A 56 3.88 -7.76 0.16
C ILE A 56 4.00 -7.72 -1.37
N ILE A 57 4.58 -6.66 -1.92
CA ILE A 57 4.69 -6.48 -3.38
C ILE A 57 5.82 -7.35 -3.95
N TYR A 58 6.92 -7.51 -3.20
CA TYR A 58 8.18 -8.05 -3.71
C TYR A 58 8.58 -9.42 -3.13
N ASN A 59 7.74 -10.06 -2.29
CA ASN A 59 7.90 -11.46 -1.87
C ASN A 59 6.64 -12.25 -2.18
#